data_AF-A0AAN6M8R5-F1
#
_entry.id   AF-A0AAN6M8R5-F1
#
_cell.length_a   1.000
_cell.length_b   1.000
_cell.length_c   1.000
_cell.angle_alpha   90.00
_cell.angle_beta   90.00
_cell.angle_gamma   90.00
#
_symmetry.space_group_name_H-M   'P 1'
#
loop_
_entity.id
_entity.type
_entity.pdbx_description
1 polymer ?
#
loop_
_entity_poly.entity_id
_entity_poly.type
_entity_poly.pdbx_seq_one_letter_code
_entity_poly.pdbx_strand_id
1 'polypeptide(L)'
;MTEEVSQAYDIIPNRYEYLTLPHERVFFTTEQGFYGSAPHDCWNEYPKKTAGVDPSEVVRTGDVIVVPLDSSVPWVLRKTDVEGKYKLVVECDTGAFLEGDLKPLEPTAITHSVETAILLTCTQIHLEASHALRMRDFVLSIYLSTETPLTEHATSPVDPFVLVILNRDLPSFCHNLMDTGNLIMKDFEKRLKMTINVAPKAFKSPASRRYRAPLDPFFTETTVKNLLRPFRTELRGFPNVQVTGKVSAGLAAAVHKEIASNEISDWRAAFEKMVQEKEAGSKLFQQGNIELASLAWLDATADIDRIHQSSTWEELVREGGESFLMSVAELYFLMRLNIAHTELARVVSEGYFTILAEDSLLMARKSLEKGFWAKGQWKWEPEDRHKAKLWYREAMCTRLSGSVERAALAERLLEKALELAPNDAAILKEKESVIAWRLRGYGYGY
;
A
#
# COMPACT_ATOMS: atom_id res chain seq x y z
N MET A 1 -36.20 40.89 -9.17
CA MET A 1 -37.10 39.71 -9.14
C MET A 1 -37.05 39.09 -10.51
N THR A 2 -36.56 37.85 -10.55
CA THR A 2 -36.78 36.79 -11.56
C THR A 2 -36.82 37.18 -13.04
N GLU A 3 -35.79 36.78 -13.79
CA GLU A 3 -36.03 36.03 -15.04
C GLU A 3 -34.79 35.24 -15.45
N GLU A 4 -35.04 33.96 -15.75
CA GLU A 4 -34.11 32.94 -16.22
C GLU A 4 -33.73 33.21 -17.68
N VAL A 5 -32.45 33.05 -18.01
CA VAL A 5 -32.03 32.67 -19.37
C VAL A 5 -30.95 31.61 -19.26
N SER A 6 -31.37 30.36 -19.46
CA SER A 6 -30.51 29.22 -19.74
C SER A 6 -30.06 29.29 -21.20
N GLN A 7 -28.75 29.31 -21.45
CA GLN A 7 -28.19 29.03 -22.77
C GLN A 7 -27.09 27.99 -22.63
N ALA A 8 -27.37 26.85 -23.26
CA ALA A 8 -26.47 25.73 -23.47
C ALA A 8 -25.28 26.13 -24.35
N TYR A 9 -24.09 25.69 -23.97
CA TYR A 9 -22.94 25.64 -24.87
C TYR A 9 -22.63 24.18 -25.18
N ASP A 10 -22.73 23.85 -26.47
CA ASP A 10 -22.29 22.59 -27.06
C ASP A 10 -20.79 22.37 -26.80
N ILE A 11 -20.47 21.26 -26.12
CA ILE A 11 -19.10 20.76 -26.01
C ILE A 11 -18.84 19.85 -27.21
N ILE A 12 -17.94 20.31 -28.09
CA ILE A 12 -17.36 19.52 -29.18
C ILE A 12 -16.59 18.32 -28.56
N PRO A 13 -16.89 17.06 -28.91
CA PRO A 13 -16.09 15.95 -28.44
C PRO A 13 -14.77 15.91 -29.21
N ASN A 14 -13.67 16.13 -28.50
CA ASN A 14 -12.33 15.83 -29.02
C ASN A 14 -12.23 14.32 -29.26
N ARG A 15 -12.22 13.93 -30.53
CA ARG A 15 -11.72 12.64 -31.00
C ARG A 15 -10.23 12.54 -30.65
N TYR A 16 -9.86 11.62 -29.78
CA TYR A 16 -8.50 11.12 -29.71
C TYR A 16 -8.44 9.80 -30.47
N GLU A 17 -7.57 9.74 -31.49
CA GLU A 17 -7.18 8.49 -32.15
C GLU A 17 -6.40 7.62 -31.16
N TYR A 18 -6.87 6.39 -30.95
CA TYR A 18 -6.17 5.40 -30.13
C TYR A 18 -4.98 4.85 -30.93
N LEU A 19 -3.76 5.11 -30.44
CA LEU A 19 -2.55 4.40 -30.86
C LEU A 19 -2.47 3.08 -30.08
N THR A 20 -2.66 1.97 -30.77
CA THR A 20 -2.48 0.60 -30.25
C THR A 20 -0.99 0.32 -29.98
N LEU A 21 -0.67 -0.12 -28.76
CA LEU A 21 0.64 -0.68 -28.38
C LEU A 21 0.68 -2.20 -28.67
N PRO A 22 1.87 -2.81 -28.91
CA PRO A 22 1.94 -4.13 -29.55
C PRO A 22 1.86 -5.37 -28.62
N HIS A 23 1.64 -5.24 -27.31
CA HIS A 23 1.66 -6.40 -26.40
C HIS A 23 0.64 -6.25 -25.25
N GLU A 24 -0.60 -6.71 -25.45
CA GLU A 24 -1.58 -6.85 -24.36
C GLU A 24 -1.54 -8.28 -23.80
N ARG A 25 -1.20 -8.42 -22.51
CA ARG A 25 -1.62 -9.57 -21.67
C ARG A 25 -2.67 -9.04 -20.71
N VAL A 26 -3.83 -9.71 -20.66
CA VAL A 26 -4.91 -9.37 -19.72
C VAL A 26 -4.76 -10.25 -18.48
N PHE A 27 -4.80 -9.64 -17.30
CA PHE A 27 -4.74 -10.32 -16.01
C PHE A 27 -6.09 -10.18 -15.31
N PHE A 28 -6.52 -11.25 -14.63
CA PHE A 28 -7.72 -11.23 -13.79
C PHE A 28 -7.32 -11.59 -12.35
N THR A 29 -8.06 -11.04 -11.39
CA THR A 29 -7.91 -11.32 -9.96
C THR A 29 -9.21 -11.93 -9.44
N THR A 30 -9.11 -12.73 -8.39
CA THR A 30 -10.26 -13.16 -7.57
C THR A 30 -10.03 -12.69 -6.14
N GLU A 31 -11.09 -12.61 -5.32
CA GLU A 31 -11.01 -12.24 -3.89
C GLU A 31 -10.06 -13.13 -3.07
N GLN A 32 -9.62 -14.27 -3.63
CA GLN A 32 -8.68 -15.21 -3.01
C GLN A 32 -7.23 -15.11 -3.54
N GLY A 33 -6.92 -14.13 -4.40
CA GLY A 33 -5.55 -13.81 -4.81
C GLY A 33 -4.95 -14.70 -5.90
N PHE A 34 -5.77 -15.41 -6.69
CA PHE A 34 -5.27 -16.17 -7.85
C PHE A 34 -5.13 -15.28 -9.09
N TYR A 35 -3.99 -15.40 -9.79
CA TYR A 35 -3.67 -14.70 -11.03
C TYR A 35 -3.46 -15.71 -12.17
N GLY A 36 -4.03 -15.42 -13.35
CA GLY A 36 -3.83 -16.19 -14.56
C GLY A 36 -3.55 -15.30 -15.77
N SER A 37 -2.86 -15.83 -16.78
CA SER A 37 -2.65 -15.18 -18.08
C SER A 37 -2.97 -16.14 -19.22
N ALA A 38 -3.69 -15.68 -20.25
CA ALA A 38 -3.93 -16.45 -21.47
C ALA A 38 -3.10 -15.90 -22.65
N PRO A 39 -2.69 -16.74 -23.64
CA PRO A 39 -2.03 -16.29 -24.86
C PRO A 39 -2.91 -15.37 -25.73
N HIS A 40 -2.27 -14.47 -26.48
CA HIS A 40 -2.92 -13.47 -27.34
C HIS A 40 -3.78 -14.10 -28.47
N ASP A 41 -3.49 -15.34 -28.86
CA ASP A 41 -4.09 -15.99 -30.04
C ASP A 41 -5.56 -16.41 -29.84
N CYS A 42 -6.12 -16.23 -28.64
CA CYS A 42 -7.48 -16.66 -28.27
C CYS A 42 -8.58 -15.60 -28.52
N TRP A 43 -8.25 -14.38 -28.98
CA TRP A 43 -9.17 -13.23 -28.88
C TRP A 43 -9.48 -12.51 -30.21
N ASN A 44 -9.27 -13.16 -31.36
CA ASN A 44 -9.44 -12.50 -32.67
C ASN A 44 -10.89 -12.35 -33.16
N GLU A 45 -11.89 -12.76 -32.40
CA GLU A 45 -13.30 -12.49 -32.73
C GLU A 45 -14.01 -12.00 -31.46
N TYR A 46 -14.84 -10.95 -31.59
CA TYR A 46 -15.73 -10.32 -30.60
C TYR A 46 -15.33 -8.94 -30.01
N PRO A 47 -16.31 -8.01 -29.88
CA PRO A 47 -16.04 -6.58 -29.65
C PRO A 47 -15.87 -6.20 -28.17
N LYS A 48 -14.94 -5.26 -27.93
CA LYS A 48 -14.59 -4.68 -26.62
C LYS A 48 -15.74 -3.84 -26.03
N LYS A 49 -16.42 -4.38 -25.01
CA LYS A 49 -17.05 -3.62 -23.91
C LYS A 49 -16.97 -4.46 -22.64
N THR A 50 -16.46 -3.88 -21.55
CA THR A 50 -16.49 -4.49 -20.22
C THR A 50 -17.25 -3.56 -19.27
N ALA A 51 -18.34 -4.06 -18.70
CA ALA A 51 -18.95 -3.55 -17.47
C ALA A 51 -18.62 -4.52 -16.33
N GLY A 52 -18.55 -4.03 -15.10
CA GLY A 52 -18.12 -4.80 -13.92
C GLY A 52 -19.07 -5.93 -13.53
N VAL A 53 -18.51 -6.99 -12.93
CA VAL A 53 -19.23 -8.15 -12.41
C VAL A 53 -19.78 -7.83 -11.01
N ASP A 54 -21.02 -8.24 -10.73
CA ASP A 54 -21.63 -8.19 -9.39
C ASP A 54 -21.12 -9.40 -8.56
N PRO A 55 -20.45 -9.19 -7.41
CA PRO A 55 -19.93 -10.27 -6.56
C PRO A 55 -21.00 -11.26 -6.05
N SER A 56 -22.28 -10.87 -6.06
CA SER A 56 -23.38 -11.72 -5.58
C SER A 56 -23.75 -12.89 -6.51
N GLU A 57 -23.20 -12.93 -7.74
CA GLU A 57 -23.51 -13.97 -8.74
C GLU A 57 -22.54 -15.17 -8.72
N VAL A 58 -21.53 -15.17 -7.84
CA VAL A 58 -20.60 -16.30 -7.71
C VAL A 58 -21.28 -17.47 -6.98
N VAL A 59 -21.60 -18.53 -7.73
CA VAL A 59 -22.23 -19.73 -7.16
C VAL A 59 -21.19 -20.80 -6.86
N ARG A 60 -21.09 -21.18 -5.58
CA ARG A 60 -20.24 -22.28 -5.12
C ARG A 60 -21.08 -23.53 -4.87
N THR A 61 -20.77 -24.62 -5.56
CA THR A 61 -21.42 -25.91 -5.35
C THR A 61 -20.36 -27.00 -5.20
N GLY A 62 -20.06 -27.39 -3.96
CA GLY A 62 -19.01 -28.37 -3.65
C GLY A 62 -17.61 -27.89 -4.05
N ASP A 63 -16.89 -28.71 -4.81
CA ASP A 63 -15.53 -28.47 -5.31
C ASP A 63 -15.48 -27.63 -6.61
N VAL A 64 -16.61 -27.02 -6.98
CA VAL A 64 -16.77 -26.24 -8.21
C VAL A 64 -17.10 -24.79 -7.88
N ILE A 65 -16.33 -23.87 -8.45
CA ILE A 65 -16.59 -22.43 -8.43
C ILE A 65 -16.96 -22.02 -9.86
N VAL A 66 -18.19 -21.53 -10.03
CA VAL A 66 -18.66 -21.00 -11.31
C VAL A 66 -18.58 -19.49 -11.24
N VAL A 67 -17.82 -18.90 -12.17
CA VAL A 67 -17.70 -17.45 -12.30
C VAL A 67 -18.45 -17.04 -13.57
N PRO A 68 -19.62 -16.39 -13.45
CA PRO A 68 -20.26 -15.80 -14.61
C PRO A 68 -19.42 -14.60 -15.07
N LEU A 69 -19.07 -14.60 -16.35
CA LEU A 69 -18.61 -13.41 -17.05
C LEU A 69 -19.73 -12.99 -18.01
N ASP A 70 -19.80 -11.71 -18.37
CA ASP A 70 -20.78 -11.14 -19.30
C ASP A 70 -20.61 -11.63 -20.77
N SER A 71 -19.92 -12.75 -20.96
CA SER A 71 -19.83 -13.48 -22.23
C SER A 71 -20.59 -14.81 -22.10
N SER A 72 -21.18 -15.26 -23.19
CA SER A 72 -22.12 -16.38 -23.27
C SER A 72 -21.56 -17.76 -22.89
N VAL A 73 -20.36 -17.84 -22.31
CA VAL A 73 -19.69 -19.10 -21.95
C VAL A 73 -19.22 -19.02 -20.49
N PRO A 74 -19.85 -19.79 -19.56
CA PRO A 74 -19.46 -19.79 -18.16
C PRO A 74 -18.10 -20.46 -17.95
N TRP A 75 -17.29 -19.91 -17.05
CA TRP A 75 -15.99 -20.49 -16.68
C TRP A 75 -16.16 -21.34 -15.42
N VAL A 76 -15.59 -22.55 -15.44
CA VAL A 76 -15.73 -23.51 -14.35
C VAL A 76 -14.36 -23.88 -13.79
N LEU A 77 -14.08 -23.45 -12.56
CA LEU A 77 -12.93 -23.92 -11.81
C LEU A 77 -13.29 -25.22 -11.10
N ARG A 78 -12.54 -26.29 -11.39
CA ARG A 78 -12.70 -27.59 -10.73
C ARG A 78 -11.44 -27.95 -9.95
N LYS A 79 -11.62 -28.38 -8.71
CA LYS A 79 -10.57 -29.00 -7.91
C LYS A 79 -10.40 -30.44 -8.35
N THR A 80 -9.20 -30.86 -8.77
CA THR A 80 -9.02 -32.13 -9.47
C THR A 80 -8.28 -33.21 -8.69
N ASP A 81 -7.72 -32.92 -7.50
CA ASP A 81 -7.06 -33.95 -6.70
C ASP A 81 -7.10 -33.72 -5.18
N VAL A 82 -6.69 -34.78 -4.45
CA VAL A 82 -6.59 -34.87 -2.99
C VAL A 82 -5.50 -33.95 -2.41
N GLU A 83 -4.61 -33.42 -3.26
CA GLU A 83 -3.52 -32.51 -2.90
C GLU A 83 -3.92 -31.03 -3.00
N GLY A 84 -5.13 -30.72 -3.47
CA GLY A 84 -5.64 -29.36 -3.51
C GLY A 84 -5.25 -28.56 -4.75
N LYS A 85 -4.87 -29.21 -5.85
CA LYS A 85 -4.60 -28.52 -7.12
C LYS A 85 -5.91 -28.21 -7.85
N TYR A 86 -6.02 -26.97 -8.32
CA TYR A 86 -7.14 -26.50 -9.14
C TYR A 86 -6.75 -26.52 -10.62
N LYS A 87 -7.65 -27.01 -11.47
CA LYS A 87 -7.56 -26.85 -12.93
C LYS A 87 -8.63 -25.87 -13.39
N LEU A 88 -8.26 -25.01 -14.35
CA LEU A 88 -9.22 -24.19 -15.07
C LEU A 88 -9.76 -25.03 -16.23
N VAL A 89 -11.08 -25.24 -16.24
CA VAL A 89 -11.75 -25.95 -17.34
C VAL A 89 -12.66 -24.95 -18.03
N VAL A 90 -12.38 -24.70 -19.31
CA VAL A 90 -13.28 -23.91 -20.17
C VAL A 90 -14.15 -24.90 -20.93
N GLU A 91 -15.44 -24.91 -20.61
CA GLU A 91 -16.44 -25.72 -21.29
C GLU A 91 -17.12 -24.84 -22.34
N CYS A 92 -16.82 -25.09 -23.61
CA CYS A 92 -17.42 -24.36 -24.72
C CYS A 92 -18.69 -25.08 -25.20
N ASP A 93 -19.65 -24.35 -25.77
CA ASP A 93 -20.96 -24.86 -26.25
C ASP A 93 -20.85 -26.00 -27.30
N THR A 94 -19.66 -26.22 -27.85
CA THR A 94 -19.35 -27.32 -28.79
C THR A 94 -18.98 -28.65 -28.12
N GLY A 95 -18.92 -28.70 -26.78
CA GLY A 95 -18.51 -29.90 -26.03
C GLY A 95 -17.00 -30.18 -26.06
N ALA A 96 -16.19 -29.23 -26.53
CA ALA A 96 -14.73 -29.31 -26.48
C ALA A 96 -14.20 -28.78 -25.14
N PHE A 97 -13.34 -29.56 -24.49
CA PHE A 97 -12.66 -29.18 -23.25
C PHE A 97 -11.25 -28.65 -23.56
N LEU A 98 -10.96 -27.43 -23.13
CA LEU A 98 -9.59 -26.93 -23.06
C LEU A 98 -9.11 -27.06 -21.61
N GLU A 99 -8.15 -27.96 -21.39
CA GLU A 99 -7.50 -28.14 -20.10
C GLU A 99 -6.15 -27.40 -20.07
N GLY A 100 -5.95 -26.58 -19.05
CA GLY A 100 -4.67 -25.96 -18.74
C GLY A 100 -4.30 -26.18 -17.27
N ASP A 101 -3.08 -26.63 -17.01
CA ASP A 101 -2.55 -26.69 -15.65
C ASP A 101 -2.30 -25.27 -15.14
N LEU A 102 -2.93 -24.92 -14.02
CA LEU A 102 -2.57 -23.72 -13.26
C LEU A 102 -1.26 -24.00 -12.53
N LYS A 103 -0.15 -23.47 -13.03
CA LYS A 103 1.10 -23.46 -12.27
C LYS A 103 0.98 -22.40 -11.18
N PRO A 104 1.39 -22.69 -9.93
CA PRO A 104 1.60 -21.66 -8.94
C PRO A 104 2.57 -20.64 -9.55
N LEU A 105 2.17 -19.37 -9.62
CA LEU A 105 3.14 -18.31 -9.84
C LEU A 105 4.12 -18.39 -8.68
N GLU A 106 5.40 -18.63 -8.97
CA GLU A 106 6.42 -18.41 -7.97
C GLU A 106 6.28 -16.97 -7.45
N PRO A 107 6.47 -16.70 -6.15
CA PRO A 107 6.30 -15.37 -5.55
C PRO A 107 7.16 -14.26 -6.19
N THR A 108 8.05 -14.61 -7.12
CA THR A 108 8.97 -13.74 -7.84
C THR A 108 8.34 -12.97 -9.01
N ALA A 109 7.13 -13.32 -9.45
CA ALA A 109 6.54 -12.74 -10.67
C ALA A 109 5.74 -11.44 -10.49
N ILE A 110 5.54 -10.97 -9.26
CA ILE A 110 4.95 -9.65 -9.00
C ILE A 110 6.08 -8.66 -8.69
N THR A 111 6.90 -8.37 -9.69
CA THR A 111 7.74 -7.18 -9.68
C THR A 111 6.85 -5.98 -10.00
N HIS A 112 6.17 -5.43 -8.99
CA HIS A 112 5.68 -4.07 -9.10
C HIS A 112 6.92 -3.18 -9.27
N SER A 113 7.17 -2.70 -10.49
CA SER A 113 8.21 -1.70 -10.71
C SER A 113 7.88 -0.48 -9.85
N VAL A 114 8.90 0.22 -9.33
CA VAL A 114 8.71 1.52 -8.66
C VAL A 114 7.92 2.47 -9.56
N GLU A 115 8.06 2.34 -10.88
CA GLU A 115 7.20 3.00 -11.86
C GLU A 115 5.72 2.68 -11.57
N THR A 116 5.30 1.43 -11.50
CA THR A 116 3.91 1.03 -11.19
C THR A 116 3.42 1.57 -9.84
N ALA A 117 4.24 1.55 -8.79
CA ALA A 117 3.84 2.07 -7.48
C ALA A 117 3.74 3.61 -7.45
N ILE A 118 4.65 4.32 -8.12
CA ILE A 118 4.57 5.76 -8.34
C ILE A 118 3.40 6.11 -9.27
N LEU A 119 3.07 5.23 -10.23
CA LEU A 119 1.99 5.39 -11.21
C LEU A 119 0.60 5.23 -10.58
N LEU A 120 0.45 4.34 -9.61
CA LEU A 120 -0.83 4.09 -8.95
C LEU A 120 -1.26 5.24 -8.02
N THR A 121 -0.34 6.14 -7.68
CA THR A 121 -0.54 7.12 -6.61
C THR A 121 -0.84 8.55 -7.09
N CYS A 122 -0.84 8.82 -8.40
CA CYS A 122 -1.11 10.16 -8.95
C CYS A 122 -1.76 10.09 -10.33
N THR A 123 -2.64 11.06 -10.63
CA THR A 123 -3.12 11.33 -12.01
C THR A 123 -1.96 11.89 -12.85
N GLN A 124 -1.10 11.01 -13.36
CA GLN A 124 0.08 11.39 -14.13
C GLN A 124 -0.18 11.26 -15.64
N ILE A 125 0.37 12.18 -16.43
CA ILE A 125 0.59 11.92 -17.85
C ILE A 125 1.97 11.29 -17.93
N HIS A 126 2.02 9.96 -18.04
CA HIS A 126 3.29 9.28 -18.27
C HIS A 126 3.78 9.63 -19.66
N LEU A 127 4.98 10.17 -19.71
CA LEU A 127 5.63 10.51 -20.94
C LEU A 127 7.01 9.88 -20.86
N GLU A 128 7.31 8.98 -21.79
CA GLU A 128 8.69 8.67 -22.15
C GLU A 128 9.45 10.01 -22.25
N ALA A 129 10.73 10.06 -21.86
CA ALA A 129 11.48 11.33 -21.86
C ALA A 129 11.35 12.08 -23.21
N SER A 130 11.27 11.32 -24.31
CA SER A 130 10.99 11.81 -25.66
C SER A 130 9.65 12.57 -25.80
N HIS A 131 8.60 12.14 -25.10
CA HIS A 131 7.26 12.70 -25.10
C HIS A 131 7.13 13.89 -24.14
N ALA A 132 7.79 13.89 -22.98
CA ALA A 132 7.85 15.05 -22.08
C ALA A 132 8.53 16.24 -22.79
N LEU A 133 9.53 15.93 -23.63
CA LEU A 133 10.18 16.90 -24.50
C LEU A 133 9.25 17.46 -25.60
N ARG A 134 8.11 16.82 -25.91
CA ARG A 134 7.11 17.36 -26.85
C ARG A 134 6.08 18.29 -26.20
N MET A 135 5.81 18.18 -24.89
CA MET A 135 4.90 19.11 -24.19
C MET A 135 5.45 20.53 -24.25
N ARG A 136 4.71 21.47 -24.85
CA ARG A 136 5.28 22.77 -25.20
C ARG A 136 5.35 23.74 -24.01
N ASP A 137 4.51 23.55 -23.00
CA ASP A 137 4.24 24.57 -21.99
C ASP A 137 4.07 23.93 -20.59
N PHE A 138 5.18 23.67 -19.87
CA PHE A 138 5.16 23.22 -18.47
C PHE A 138 6.21 23.96 -17.65
N VAL A 139 5.91 24.13 -16.35
CA VAL A 139 6.68 24.98 -15.44
C VAL A 139 7.70 24.19 -14.60
N LEU A 140 7.53 22.87 -14.52
CA LEU A 140 8.31 21.97 -13.68
C LEU A 140 8.41 20.59 -14.35
N SER A 141 9.61 20.01 -14.37
CA SER A 141 9.77 18.57 -14.61
C SER A 141 10.63 17.95 -13.54
N ILE A 142 10.31 16.70 -13.20
CA ILE A 142 11.04 15.92 -12.22
C ILE A 142 11.66 14.75 -12.96
N TYR A 143 12.98 14.66 -12.96
CA TYR A 143 13.70 13.50 -13.48
C TYR A 143 14.01 12.56 -12.32
N LEU A 144 13.68 11.29 -12.47
CA LEU A 144 13.94 10.25 -11.47
C LEU A 144 14.83 9.16 -12.07
N SER A 145 15.82 8.73 -11.29
CA SER A 145 16.62 7.54 -11.58
C SER A 145 17.09 6.89 -10.30
N THR A 146 17.56 5.65 -10.38
CA THR A 146 18.22 4.95 -9.27
C THR A 146 19.64 4.58 -9.67
N GLU A 147 20.59 4.61 -8.74
CA GLU A 147 21.98 4.19 -9.04
C GLU A 147 22.08 2.70 -9.37
N THR A 148 21.20 1.91 -8.78
CA THR A 148 21.15 0.45 -8.92
C THR A 148 19.76 -0.01 -9.37
N PRO A 149 19.67 -1.18 -10.05
CA PRO A 149 18.40 -1.84 -10.31
C PRO A 149 17.55 -2.01 -9.06
N LEU A 150 16.23 -1.85 -9.22
CA LEU A 150 15.28 -1.83 -8.10
C LEU A 150 15.27 -3.12 -7.29
N THR A 151 15.60 -4.25 -7.92
CA THR A 151 15.64 -5.56 -7.29
C THR A 151 16.90 -6.29 -7.73
N GLU A 152 17.44 -7.17 -6.88
CA GLU A 152 18.55 -8.06 -7.24
C GLU A 152 18.22 -8.97 -8.43
N HIS A 153 16.93 -9.14 -8.73
CA HIS A 153 16.40 -9.91 -9.84
C HIS A 153 15.98 -9.06 -11.06
N ALA A 154 15.93 -7.73 -10.92
CA ALA A 154 15.70 -6.85 -12.05
C ALA A 154 16.98 -6.79 -12.87
N THR A 155 16.90 -7.30 -14.09
CA THR A 155 18.02 -7.34 -15.03
C THR A 155 18.42 -5.96 -15.55
N SER A 156 17.68 -4.89 -15.20
CA SER A 156 17.97 -3.52 -15.61
C SER A 156 17.66 -2.50 -14.50
N PRO A 157 18.48 -1.43 -14.35
CA PRO A 157 18.08 -0.20 -13.68
C PRO A 157 16.70 0.25 -14.15
N VAL A 158 15.96 0.96 -13.28
CA VAL A 158 14.84 1.75 -13.82
C VAL A 158 15.43 2.74 -14.78
N ASP A 159 15.02 2.61 -16.03
CA ASP A 159 15.37 3.58 -17.04
C ASP A 159 14.93 4.95 -16.54
N PRO A 160 15.83 5.94 -16.53
CA PRO A 160 15.48 7.24 -16.02
C PRO A 160 14.28 7.82 -16.76
N PHE A 161 13.30 8.31 -16.00
CA PHE A 161 12.07 8.86 -16.56
C PHE A 161 11.82 10.28 -16.09
N VAL A 162 11.01 11.01 -16.87
CA VAL A 162 10.69 12.42 -16.63
C VAL A 162 9.20 12.54 -16.34
N LEU A 163 8.88 13.02 -15.14
CA LEU A 163 7.53 13.31 -14.73
C LEU A 163 7.17 14.78 -14.96
N VAL A 164 5.98 15.00 -15.50
CA VAL A 164 5.31 16.30 -15.55
C VAL A 164 4.02 16.17 -14.76
N ILE A 165 4.00 16.77 -13.57
CA ILE A 165 2.92 16.62 -12.59
C ILE A 165 2.16 17.94 -12.49
N LEU A 166 0.83 17.87 -12.35
CA LEU A 166 0.03 19.05 -12.06
C LEU A 166 0.40 19.58 -10.67
N ASN A 167 0.50 20.91 -10.52
CA ASN A 167 0.91 21.51 -9.25
C ASN A 167 0.01 21.12 -8.07
N ARG A 168 -1.28 20.87 -8.31
CA ARG A 168 -2.23 20.42 -7.27
C ARG A 168 -1.96 19.00 -6.77
N ASP A 169 -1.36 18.15 -7.60
CA ASP A 169 -1.07 16.74 -7.29
C ASP A 169 0.34 16.57 -6.73
N LEU A 170 1.14 17.64 -6.73
CA LEU A 170 2.54 17.62 -6.28
C LEU A 170 2.69 17.28 -4.79
N PRO A 171 1.85 17.77 -3.86
CA PRO A 171 1.89 17.32 -2.46
C PRO A 171 1.64 15.83 -2.33
N SER A 172 0.61 15.29 -3.00
CA SER A 172 0.31 13.86 -3.00
C SER A 172 1.45 13.04 -3.58
N PHE A 173 2.06 13.49 -4.67
CA PHE A 173 3.25 12.84 -5.22
C PHE A 173 4.38 12.76 -4.18
N CYS A 174 4.67 13.86 -3.50
CA CYS A 174 5.76 13.88 -2.50
C CYS A 174 5.46 12.97 -1.32
N HIS A 175 4.22 13.02 -0.80
CA HIS A 175 3.76 12.16 0.30
C HIS A 175 3.84 10.68 -0.08
N ASN A 176 3.29 10.31 -1.23
CA ASN A 176 3.33 8.94 -1.71
C ASN A 176 4.76 8.46 -1.99
N LEU A 177 5.65 9.33 -2.45
CA LEU A 177 7.06 8.98 -2.65
C LEU A 177 7.77 8.67 -1.32
N MET A 178 7.46 9.43 -0.25
CA MET A 178 7.94 9.15 1.11
C MET A 178 7.42 7.80 1.63
N ASP A 179 6.12 7.55 1.45
CA ASP A 179 5.45 6.39 2.07
C ASP A 179 5.74 5.10 1.32
N THR A 180 5.61 5.12 -0.01
CA THR A 180 5.72 3.90 -0.83
C THR A 180 7.15 3.56 -1.18
N GLY A 181 8.04 4.54 -1.26
CA GLY A 181 9.42 4.34 -1.69
C GLY A 181 10.14 3.27 -0.88
N ASN A 182 10.06 3.38 0.45
CA ASN A 182 10.71 2.46 1.39
C ASN A 182 10.02 1.10 1.47
N LEU A 183 8.72 1.03 1.20
CA LEU A 183 7.99 -0.24 1.12
C LEU A 183 8.44 -1.08 -0.07
N ILE A 184 8.81 -0.42 -1.19
CA ILE A 184 9.23 -1.12 -2.41
C ILE A 184 10.71 -1.49 -2.34
N MET A 185 11.54 -0.63 -1.76
CA MET A 185 12.98 -0.84 -1.71
C MET A 185 13.61 -0.31 -0.42
N LYS A 186 14.43 -1.16 0.20
CA LYS A 186 15.25 -0.75 1.33
C LYS A 186 16.23 0.37 0.93
N ASP A 187 16.31 1.41 1.75
CA ASP A 187 17.14 2.60 1.52
C ASP A 187 16.79 3.32 0.20
N PHE A 188 15.51 3.27 -0.22
CA PHE A 188 15.05 3.91 -1.46
C PHE A 188 15.42 5.39 -1.52
N GLU A 189 15.26 6.11 -0.41
CA GLU A 189 15.55 7.52 -0.27
C GLU A 189 17.02 7.87 -0.57
N LYS A 190 17.94 6.96 -0.23
CA LYS A 190 19.37 7.11 -0.50
C LYS A 190 19.74 6.75 -1.93
N ARG A 191 18.99 5.84 -2.55
CA ARG A 191 19.27 5.34 -3.91
C ARG A 191 18.62 6.20 -5.00
N LEU A 192 17.52 6.87 -4.67
CA LEU A 192 16.79 7.72 -5.60
C LEU A 192 17.60 8.99 -5.92
N LYS A 193 17.91 9.18 -7.20
CA LYS A 193 18.39 10.43 -7.75
C LYS A 193 17.20 11.19 -8.33
N MET A 194 17.00 12.42 -7.84
CA MET A 194 15.93 13.29 -8.30
C MET A 194 16.51 14.59 -8.83
N THR A 195 16.09 15.03 -10.02
CA THR A 195 16.38 16.37 -10.51
C THR A 195 15.09 17.13 -10.78
N ILE A 196 14.86 18.17 -9.98
CA ILE A 196 13.74 19.08 -10.10
C ILE A 196 14.18 20.25 -11.00
N ASN A 197 13.65 20.32 -12.21
CA ASN A 197 14.01 21.37 -13.16
C ASN A 197 12.87 22.39 -13.28
N VAL A 198 13.13 23.61 -12.82
CA VAL A 198 12.19 24.74 -12.86
C VAL A 198 12.33 25.49 -14.18
N ALA A 199 11.22 25.69 -14.87
CA ALA A 199 11.19 26.37 -16.17
C ALA A 199 12.08 25.72 -17.26
N PRO A 200 12.02 24.39 -17.47
CA PRO A 200 12.97 23.65 -18.33
C PRO A 200 13.00 24.10 -19.79
N LYS A 201 11.93 24.78 -20.25
CA LYS A 201 11.77 25.28 -21.63
C LYS A 201 11.71 26.81 -21.75
N ALA A 202 11.82 27.56 -20.65
CA ALA A 202 11.73 29.02 -20.69
C ALA A 202 12.81 29.68 -21.59
N PHE A 203 13.92 28.98 -21.86
CA PHE A 203 15.05 29.51 -22.61
C PHE A 203 15.29 28.87 -23.99
N LYS A 204 14.53 27.82 -24.35
CA LYS A 204 14.80 27.03 -25.58
C LYS A 204 13.87 27.34 -26.74
N SER A 205 12.82 28.13 -26.54
CA SER A 205 12.01 28.57 -27.67
C SER A 205 12.70 29.77 -28.30
N PRO A 206 13.25 29.66 -29.53
CA PRO A 206 13.81 30.81 -30.22
C PRO A 206 12.76 31.91 -30.29
N ALA A 207 13.22 33.17 -30.23
CA ALA A 207 12.44 34.39 -30.38
C ALA A 207 11.60 34.48 -31.68
N SER A 208 11.50 33.39 -32.46
CA SER A 208 10.80 33.29 -33.73
C SER A 208 9.28 33.20 -33.61
N ARG A 209 8.69 33.07 -32.41
CA ARG A 209 7.23 33.12 -32.24
C ARG A 209 6.80 34.48 -31.72
N ARG A 210 6.65 35.45 -32.62
CA ARG A 210 6.15 36.82 -32.37
C ARG A 210 4.81 36.91 -31.61
N TYR A 211 4.10 35.80 -31.43
CA TYR A 211 2.76 35.74 -30.84
C TYR A 211 2.70 35.16 -29.42
N ARG A 212 3.83 34.82 -28.78
CA ARG A 212 3.83 34.33 -27.39
C ARG A 212 4.56 35.30 -26.48
N ALA A 213 3.90 35.72 -25.41
CA ALA A 213 4.55 36.47 -24.34
C ALA A 213 5.67 35.63 -23.71
N PRO A 214 6.81 36.24 -23.34
CA PRO A 214 7.84 35.55 -22.58
C PRO A 214 7.29 35.03 -21.26
N LEU A 215 7.67 33.82 -20.87
CA LEU A 215 7.30 33.24 -19.58
C LEU A 215 8.20 33.71 -18.43
N ASP A 216 9.32 34.38 -18.71
CA ASP A 216 10.24 34.90 -17.67
C ASP A 216 9.53 35.70 -16.55
N PRO A 217 8.55 36.59 -16.83
CA PRO A 217 7.86 37.34 -15.78
C PRO A 217 7.03 36.46 -14.84
N PHE A 218 6.64 35.25 -15.25
CA PHE A 218 5.91 34.30 -14.40
C PHE A 218 6.81 33.72 -13.31
N PHE A 219 8.09 33.47 -13.61
CA PHE A 219 9.05 32.84 -12.71
C PHE A 219 9.71 33.86 -11.76
N THR A 220 8.87 34.61 -11.04
CA THR A 220 9.30 35.42 -9.90
C THR A 220 9.83 34.52 -8.77
N GLU A 221 10.65 35.07 -7.88
CA GLU A 221 11.14 34.32 -6.71
C GLU A 221 9.99 33.72 -5.88
N THR A 222 8.89 34.47 -5.71
CA THR A 222 7.69 34.00 -5.01
C THR A 222 7.05 32.81 -5.72
N THR A 223 6.89 32.87 -7.05
CA THR A 223 6.34 31.76 -7.83
C THR A 223 7.21 30.51 -7.71
N VAL A 224 8.53 30.66 -7.83
CA VAL A 224 9.47 29.54 -7.72
C VAL A 224 9.45 28.92 -6.32
N LYS A 225 9.41 29.74 -5.26
CA LYS A 225 9.25 29.26 -3.88
C LYS A 225 7.95 28.47 -3.71
N ASN A 226 6.85 28.92 -4.29
CA ASN A 226 5.56 28.24 -4.22
C ASN A 226 5.57 26.91 -5.01
N LEU A 227 6.19 26.87 -6.19
CA LEU A 227 6.35 25.64 -6.97
C LEU A 227 7.19 24.59 -6.25
N LEU A 228 8.22 25.02 -5.52
CA LEU A 228 9.09 24.12 -4.77
C LEU A 228 8.58 23.77 -3.37
N ARG A 229 7.52 24.46 -2.89
CA ARG A 229 7.01 24.29 -1.53
C ARG A 229 6.66 22.84 -1.19
N PRO A 230 5.95 22.06 -2.03
CA PRO A 230 5.59 20.69 -1.67
C PRO A 230 6.81 19.79 -1.41
N PHE A 231 7.87 19.89 -2.22
CA PHE A 231 9.10 19.15 -1.94
C PHE A 231 9.74 19.61 -0.63
N ARG A 232 9.75 20.92 -0.37
CA ARG A 232 10.30 21.49 0.86
C ARG A 232 9.48 21.16 2.10
N THR A 233 8.20 20.83 2.01
CA THR A 233 7.38 20.49 3.19
C THR A 233 7.24 19.00 3.39
N GLU A 234 7.07 18.25 2.30
CA GLU A 234 6.71 16.83 2.35
C GLU A 234 7.91 15.88 2.14
N LEU A 235 8.95 16.26 1.38
CA LEU A 235 10.10 15.38 1.14
C LEU A 235 11.22 15.61 2.14
N ARG A 236 11.66 14.53 2.79
CA ARG A 236 12.75 14.50 3.76
C ARG A 236 13.60 13.26 3.57
N GLY A 237 14.85 13.31 4.00
CA GLY A 237 15.77 12.17 3.92
C GLY A 237 16.21 11.79 2.50
N PHE A 238 15.99 12.63 1.48
CA PHE A 238 16.46 12.39 0.11
C PHE A 238 17.75 13.21 -0.16
N PRO A 239 18.95 12.67 0.09
CA PRO A 239 20.20 13.42 -0.07
C PRO A 239 20.55 13.69 -1.54
N ASN A 240 20.02 12.90 -2.47
CA ASN A 240 20.40 12.91 -3.88
C ASN A 240 19.41 13.71 -4.75
N VAL A 241 18.92 14.84 -4.23
CA VAL A 241 18.03 15.76 -4.96
C VAL A 241 18.77 16.98 -5.48
N GLN A 242 18.62 17.31 -6.76
CA GLN A 242 19.15 18.51 -7.38
C GLN A 242 18.02 19.43 -7.86
N VAL A 243 18.12 20.73 -7.59
CA VAL A 243 17.21 21.74 -8.14
C VAL A 243 17.94 22.55 -9.21
N THR A 244 17.40 22.60 -10.42
CA THR A 244 18.01 23.25 -11.59
C THR A 244 17.02 24.17 -12.32
N GLY A 245 17.49 24.95 -13.29
CA GLY A 245 16.66 25.81 -14.14
C GLY A 245 16.54 27.24 -13.63
N LYS A 246 15.35 27.87 -13.75
CA LYS A 246 15.09 29.25 -13.31
C LYS A 246 14.88 29.32 -11.80
N VAL A 247 15.98 29.20 -11.06
CA VAL A 247 16.02 29.26 -9.60
C VAL A 247 17.32 29.94 -9.16
N SER A 248 17.28 30.74 -8.09
CA SER A 248 18.51 31.32 -7.54
C SER A 248 19.35 30.23 -6.88
N ALA A 249 20.68 30.34 -6.95
CA ALA A 249 21.58 29.35 -6.34
C ALA A 249 21.33 29.19 -4.83
N GLY A 250 21.04 30.28 -4.13
CA GLY A 250 20.71 30.26 -2.70
C GLY A 250 19.42 29.49 -2.40
N LEU A 251 18.37 29.67 -3.21
CA LEU A 251 17.11 28.93 -3.04
C LEU A 251 17.29 27.45 -3.37
N ALA A 252 18.00 27.12 -4.46
CA ALA A 252 18.28 25.73 -4.82
C ALA A 252 19.05 24.99 -3.72
N ALA A 253 20.06 25.63 -3.14
CA ALA A 253 20.83 25.08 -2.02
C ALA A 253 19.99 24.91 -0.76
N ALA A 254 19.10 25.87 -0.45
CA ALA A 254 18.20 25.78 0.69
C ALA A 254 17.20 24.62 0.52
N VAL A 255 16.58 24.49 -0.66
CA VAL A 255 15.65 23.39 -0.98
C VAL A 255 16.36 22.04 -0.88
N HIS A 256 17.56 21.91 -1.45
CA HIS A 256 18.36 20.70 -1.33
C HIS A 256 18.65 20.35 0.12
N LYS A 257 19.11 21.32 0.93
CA LYS A 257 19.40 21.10 2.36
C LYS A 257 18.16 20.67 3.14
N GLU A 258 17.01 21.27 2.87
CA GLU A 258 15.74 20.92 3.53
C GLU A 258 15.27 19.52 3.15
N ILE A 259 15.33 19.15 1.86
CA ILE A 259 14.94 17.80 1.38
C ILE A 259 15.91 16.73 1.88
N ALA A 260 17.21 17.05 1.94
CA ALA A 260 18.23 16.14 2.45
C ALA A 260 18.19 15.99 3.98
N SER A 261 17.52 16.92 4.69
CA SER A 261 17.42 16.85 6.14
C SER A 261 16.52 15.71 6.59
N ASN A 262 16.85 15.13 7.74
CA ASN A 262 16.05 14.10 8.40
C ASN A 262 14.67 14.67 8.75
N GLU A 263 13.62 13.88 8.51
CA GLU A 263 12.22 14.26 8.79
C GLU A 263 12.03 14.59 10.26
N ILE A 264 12.70 13.83 11.12
CA ILE A 264 12.51 13.85 12.56
C ILE A 264 13.89 13.97 13.21
N SER A 265 14.22 15.16 13.67
CA SER A 265 15.42 15.42 14.48
C SER A 265 15.10 15.56 15.96
N ASP A 266 13.83 15.62 16.35
CA ASP A 266 13.41 15.71 17.75
C ASP A 266 12.55 14.49 18.11
N TRP A 267 13.15 13.56 18.85
CA TRP A 267 12.46 12.35 19.29
C TRP A 267 11.27 12.62 20.19
N ARG A 268 11.24 13.76 20.92
CA ARG A 268 10.11 14.11 21.78
C ARG A 268 8.91 14.52 20.96
N ALA A 269 9.12 15.37 19.96
CA ALA A 269 8.05 15.78 19.05
C ALA A 269 7.51 14.56 18.27
N ALA A 270 8.40 13.67 17.83
CA ALA A 270 8.03 12.41 17.18
C ALA A 270 7.14 11.54 18.07
N PHE A 271 7.60 11.31 19.31
CA PHE A 271 6.89 10.48 20.26
C PHE A 271 5.56 11.11 20.68
N GLU A 272 5.52 12.42 20.91
CA GLU A 272 4.29 13.14 21.24
C GLU A 272 3.25 13.02 20.12
N LYS A 273 3.66 13.12 18.85
CA LYS A 273 2.79 12.87 17.69
C LYS A 273 2.19 11.46 17.74
N MET A 274 3.02 10.44 17.93
CA MET A 274 2.55 9.04 18.02
C MET A 274 1.56 8.82 19.18
N VAL A 275 1.79 9.48 20.32
CA VAL A 275 0.87 9.44 21.47
C VAL A 275 -0.47 10.09 21.12
N GLN A 276 -0.46 11.27 20.50
CA GLN A 276 -1.67 11.96 20.06
C GLN A 276 -2.49 11.11 19.07
N GLU A 277 -1.83 10.43 18.14
CA GLU A 277 -2.48 9.54 17.18
C GLU A 277 -3.12 8.31 17.87
N LYS A 278 -2.43 7.68 18.83
CA LYS A 278 -3.03 6.62 19.66
C LYS A 278 -4.28 7.11 20.40
N GLU A 279 -4.20 8.30 20.99
CA GLU A 279 -5.31 8.90 21.75
C GLU A 279 -6.48 9.25 20.83
N ALA A 280 -6.21 9.75 19.63
CA ALA A 280 -7.24 9.99 18.61
C ALA A 280 -7.99 8.71 18.25
N GLY A 281 -7.28 7.61 17.97
CA GLY A 281 -7.91 6.31 17.74
C GLY A 281 -8.70 5.81 18.95
N SER A 282 -8.17 6.01 20.17
CA SER A 282 -8.86 5.63 21.41
C SER A 282 -10.16 6.41 21.63
N LYS A 283 -10.17 7.70 21.30
CA LYS A 283 -11.36 8.55 21.36
C LYS A 283 -12.41 8.09 20.34
N LEU A 284 -12.01 7.79 19.11
CA LEU A 284 -12.90 7.25 18.07
C LEU A 284 -13.54 5.92 18.52
N PHE A 285 -12.73 5.04 19.12
CA PHE A 285 -13.22 3.76 19.64
C PHE A 285 -14.26 3.95 20.75
N GLN A 286 -14.00 4.85 21.71
CA GLN A 286 -14.95 5.18 22.79
C GLN A 286 -16.26 5.79 22.27
N GLN A 287 -16.22 6.47 21.13
CA GLN A 287 -17.40 7.01 20.46
C GLN A 287 -18.18 5.95 19.64
N GLY A 288 -17.72 4.70 19.61
CA GLY A 288 -18.31 3.62 18.81
C GLY A 288 -17.90 3.65 17.33
N ASN A 289 -17.01 4.56 16.92
CA ASN A 289 -16.49 4.64 15.56
C ASN A 289 -15.33 3.64 15.37
N ILE A 290 -15.65 2.35 15.43
CA ILE A 290 -14.66 1.25 15.48
C ILE A 290 -13.76 1.24 14.24
N GLU A 291 -14.32 1.43 13.04
CA GLU A 291 -13.56 1.40 11.78
C GLU A 291 -12.56 2.56 11.71
N LEU A 292 -13.01 3.78 12.02
CA LEU A 292 -12.14 4.96 12.05
C LEU A 292 -11.06 4.85 13.13
N ALA A 293 -11.36 4.20 14.26
CA ALA A 293 -10.36 3.91 15.27
C ALA A 293 -9.28 2.94 14.78
N SER A 294 -9.71 1.85 14.11
CA SER A 294 -8.81 0.86 13.49
C SER A 294 -7.87 1.53 12.49
N LEU A 295 -8.42 2.37 11.59
CA LEU A 295 -7.64 3.13 10.61
C LEU A 295 -6.67 4.11 11.27
N ALA A 296 -7.12 4.89 12.27
CA ALA A 296 -6.24 5.84 12.96
C ALA A 296 -5.05 5.15 13.64
N TRP A 297 -5.26 3.97 14.25
CA TRP A 297 -4.16 3.19 14.81
C TRP A 297 -3.27 2.56 13.74
N LEU A 298 -3.85 2.12 12.62
CA LEU A 298 -3.10 1.56 11.50
C LEU A 298 -2.13 2.60 10.93
N ASP A 299 -2.62 3.80 10.64
CA ASP A 299 -1.82 4.93 10.14
C ASP A 299 -0.69 5.27 11.12
N ALA A 300 -1.00 5.34 12.42
CA ALA A 300 0.00 5.60 13.46
C ALA A 300 1.09 4.50 13.53
N THR A 301 0.69 3.23 13.42
CA THR A 301 1.67 2.13 13.41
C THR A 301 2.50 2.11 12.12
N ALA A 302 1.92 2.49 10.98
CA ALA A 302 2.63 2.63 9.72
C ALA A 302 3.67 3.77 9.78
N ASP A 303 3.33 4.89 10.42
CA ASP A 303 4.28 5.97 10.69
C ASP A 303 5.45 5.50 11.58
N ILE A 304 5.17 4.73 12.64
CA ILE A 304 6.23 4.14 13.48
C ILE A 304 7.10 3.19 12.66
N ASP A 305 6.51 2.31 11.85
CA ASP A 305 7.25 1.37 11.00
C ASP A 305 8.13 2.11 9.98
N ARG A 306 7.63 3.20 9.38
CA ARG A 306 8.38 4.07 8.47
C ARG A 306 9.56 4.71 9.18
N ILE A 307 9.34 5.31 10.35
CA ILE A 307 10.39 5.95 11.14
C ILE A 307 11.45 4.94 11.56
N HIS A 308 11.02 3.77 12.03
CA HIS A 308 11.88 2.66 12.46
C HIS A 308 12.78 2.16 11.33
N GLN A 309 12.28 2.12 10.09
CA GLN A 309 13.05 1.73 8.92
C GLN A 309 13.93 2.85 8.35
N SER A 310 13.70 4.10 8.75
CA SER A 310 14.43 5.25 8.24
C SER A 310 15.86 5.36 8.80
N SER A 311 16.72 6.12 8.12
CA SER A 311 18.04 6.47 8.63
C SER A 311 18.02 7.30 9.92
N THR A 312 16.88 7.89 10.27
CA THR A 312 16.74 8.74 11.47
C THR A 312 16.61 7.91 12.75
N TRP A 313 16.17 6.65 12.64
CA TRP A 313 15.91 5.81 13.82
C TRP A 313 17.11 5.70 14.75
N GLU A 314 18.31 5.46 14.21
CA GLU A 314 19.52 5.32 15.03
C GLU A 314 19.85 6.61 15.79
N GLU A 315 19.58 7.78 15.21
CA GLU A 315 19.74 9.07 15.85
C GLU A 315 18.71 9.28 16.95
N LEU A 316 17.44 8.98 16.69
CA LEU A 316 16.37 9.04 17.70
C LEU A 316 16.64 8.12 18.90
N VAL A 317 17.09 6.89 18.64
CA VAL A 317 17.47 5.93 19.69
C VAL A 317 18.67 6.42 20.47
N ARG A 318 19.68 7.00 19.80
CA ARG A 318 20.87 7.56 20.46
C ARG A 318 20.52 8.73 21.37
N GLU A 319 19.60 9.60 20.96
CA GLU A 319 19.21 10.79 21.71
C GLU A 319 18.18 10.51 22.82
N GLY A 320 17.18 9.69 22.54
CA GLY A 320 16.11 9.33 23.49
C GLY A 320 16.48 8.18 24.43
N GLY A 321 17.48 7.37 24.04
CA GLY A 321 17.98 6.25 24.83
C GLY A 321 16.92 5.16 25.07
N GLU A 322 17.11 4.42 26.16
CA GLU A 322 16.23 3.30 26.53
C GLU A 322 14.80 3.76 26.86
N SER A 323 14.62 4.95 27.43
CA SER A 323 13.29 5.49 27.74
C SER A 323 12.44 5.68 26.48
N PHE A 324 13.03 6.20 25.41
CA PHE A 324 12.36 6.34 24.11
C PHE A 324 11.99 4.96 23.54
N LEU A 325 12.95 4.01 23.52
CA LEU A 325 12.73 2.66 23.03
C LEU A 325 11.59 1.93 23.77
N MET A 326 11.58 1.98 25.10
CA MET A 326 10.51 1.37 25.91
C MET A 326 9.15 1.97 25.57
N SER A 327 9.10 3.30 25.43
CA SER A 327 7.84 4.02 25.20
C SER A 327 7.28 3.75 23.80
N VAL A 328 8.12 3.76 22.76
CA VAL A 328 7.69 3.43 21.39
C VAL A 328 7.30 1.96 21.27
N ALA A 329 8.06 1.04 21.89
CA ALA A 329 7.76 -0.39 21.85
C ALA A 329 6.41 -0.70 22.50
N GLU A 330 6.13 -0.12 23.67
CA GLU A 330 4.83 -0.27 24.33
C GLU A 330 3.70 0.33 23.49
N LEU A 331 3.89 1.56 22.99
CA LEU A 331 2.89 2.26 22.20
C LEU A 331 2.50 1.47 20.94
N TYR A 332 3.49 1.03 20.18
CA TYR A 332 3.32 0.22 18.97
C TYR A 332 2.60 -1.09 19.26
N PHE A 333 3.08 -1.83 20.27
CA PHE A 333 2.49 -3.11 20.66
C PHE A 333 1.01 -2.96 21.03
N LEU A 334 0.67 -1.94 21.83
CA LEU A 334 -0.71 -1.69 22.24
C LEU A 334 -1.61 -1.28 21.07
N MET A 335 -1.12 -0.47 20.12
CA MET A 335 -1.89 -0.10 18.93
C MET A 335 -2.14 -1.31 18.02
N ARG A 336 -1.12 -2.13 17.75
CA ARG A 336 -1.28 -3.39 17.00
C ARG A 336 -2.29 -4.34 17.67
N LEU A 337 -2.23 -4.43 18.99
CA LEU A 337 -3.22 -5.15 19.79
C LEU A 337 -4.64 -4.57 19.65
N ASN A 338 -4.79 -3.25 19.64
CA ASN A 338 -6.09 -2.59 19.47
C ASN A 338 -6.67 -2.82 18.07
N ILE A 339 -5.87 -2.72 17.01
CA ILE A 339 -6.28 -3.03 15.63
C ILE A 339 -6.78 -4.49 15.58
N ALA A 340 -5.99 -5.44 16.08
CA ALA A 340 -6.41 -6.84 16.11
C ALA A 340 -7.74 -7.04 16.86
N HIS A 341 -7.97 -6.29 17.94
CA HIS A 341 -9.22 -6.38 18.68
C HIS A 341 -10.43 -5.90 17.90
N THR A 342 -10.33 -4.74 17.25
CA THR A 342 -11.43 -4.17 16.45
C THR A 342 -11.75 -5.05 15.27
N GLU A 343 -10.72 -5.54 14.59
CA GLU A 343 -10.88 -6.45 13.46
C GLU A 343 -11.52 -7.78 13.88
N LEU A 344 -11.05 -8.41 14.96
CA LEU A 344 -11.66 -9.65 15.47
C LEU A 344 -13.11 -9.46 15.93
N ALA A 345 -13.46 -8.31 16.50
CA ALA A 345 -14.83 -7.98 16.86
C ALA A 345 -15.74 -7.93 15.60
N ARG A 346 -15.24 -7.33 14.51
CA ARG A 346 -15.94 -7.31 13.22
C ARG A 346 -16.12 -8.70 12.63
N VAL A 347 -15.08 -9.55 12.66
CA VAL A 347 -15.21 -10.94 12.19
C VAL A 347 -16.35 -11.65 12.92
N VAL A 348 -16.49 -11.43 14.23
CA VAL A 348 -17.57 -12.04 15.02
C VAL A 348 -18.95 -11.49 14.67
N SER A 349 -19.08 -10.20 14.39
CA SER A 349 -20.38 -9.57 14.08
C SER A 349 -20.81 -9.73 12.63
N GLU A 350 -19.86 -9.66 11.70
CA GLU A 350 -20.10 -9.58 10.25
C GLU A 350 -19.77 -10.91 9.54
N GLY A 351 -18.98 -11.79 10.14
CA GLY A 351 -18.60 -13.09 9.58
C GLY A 351 -17.47 -13.06 8.56
N TYR A 352 -16.93 -11.88 8.22
CA TYR A 352 -15.83 -11.73 7.28
C TYR A 352 -14.49 -11.68 8.03
N PHE A 353 -13.63 -12.68 7.81
CA PHE A 353 -12.29 -12.71 8.39
C PHE A 353 -11.38 -11.69 7.70
N THR A 354 -10.66 -10.87 8.48
CA THR A 354 -9.78 -9.84 7.93
C THR A 354 -8.31 -10.22 8.13
N ILE A 355 -7.54 -10.15 7.04
CA ILE A 355 -6.07 -10.36 7.03
C ILE A 355 -5.38 -9.39 8.02
N LEU A 356 -5.99 -8.22 8.23
CA LEU A 356 -5.46 -7.17 9.11
C LEU A 356 -5.37 -7.61 10.59
N ALA A 357 -6.29 -8.46 11.07
CA ALA A 357 -6.19 -9.01 12.43
C ALA A 357 -4.94 -9.87 12.60
N GLU A 358 -4.69 -10.77 11.64
CA GLU A 358 -3.54 -11.68 11.67
C GLU A 358 -2.23 -10.90 11.49
N ASP A 359 -2.17 -9.95 10.55
CA ASP A 359 -1.02 -9.07 10.35
C ASP A 359 -0.68 -8.29 11.62
N SER A 360 -1.69 -7.68 12.25
CA SER A 360 -1.49 -6.89 13.46
C SER A 360 -0.96 -7.73 14.62
N LEU A 361 -1.46 -8.96 14.79
CA LEU A 361 -0.95 -9.89 15.81
C LEU A 361 0.47 -10.37 15.49
N LEU A 362 0.76 -10.66 14.22
CA LEU A 362 2.11 -11.00 13.77
C LEU A 362 3.08 -9.86 14.07
N MET A 363 2.71 -8.62 13.78
CA MET A 363 3.57 -7.47 14.03
C MET A 363 3.75 -7.18 15.52
N ALA A 364 2.69 -7.32 16.33
CA ALA A 364 2.80 -7.26 17.79
C ALA A 364 3.77 -8.33 18.33
N ARG A 365 3.78 -9.54 17.75
CA ARG A 365 4.72 -10.59 18.15
C ARG A 365 6.15 -10.28 17.73
N LYS A 366 6.36 -9.86 16.47
CA LYS A 366 7.67 -9.48 15.93
C LYS A 366 8.30 -8.34 16.73
N SER A 367 7.51 -7.38 17.20
CA SER A 367 8.01 -6.28 18.02
C SER A 367 8.56 -6.72 19.39
N LEU A 368 8.38 -7.99 19.79
CA LEU A 368 8.97 -8.59 20.98
C LEU A 368 10.30 -9.30 20.71
N GLU A 369 10.70 -9.44 19.45
CA GLU A 369 11.93 -10.14 19.08
C GLU A 369 13.17 -9.33 19.49
N LYS A 370 14.22 -10.06 19.86
CA LYS A 370 15.52 -9.45 20.15
C LYS A 370 16.03 -8.74 18.92
N GLY A 371 16.51 -7.52 19.09
CA GLY A 371 17.06 -6.77 17.97
C GLY A 371 16.02 -6.06 17.10
N PHE A 372 14.71 -6.22 17.39
CA PHE A 372 13.67 -5.57 16.60
C PHE A 372 13.83 -4.05 16.67
N TRP A 373 13.77 -3.46 17.86
CA TRP A 373 13.79 -2.00 18.04
C TRP A 373 15.19 -1.39 18.07
N ALA A 374 16.21 -2.14 18.47
CA ALA A 374 17.57 -1.63 18.56
C ALA A 374 18.57 -2.76 18.33
N LYS A 375 19.69 -2.44 17.66
CA LYS A 375 20.75 -3.42 17.36
C LYS A 375 21.26 -4.12 18.63
N GLY A 376 21.65 -5.39 18.49
CA GLY A 376 22.24 -6.18 19.56
C GLY A 376 21.23 -7.05 20.29
N GLN A 377 21.34 -7.12 21.63
CA GLN A 377 20.51 -7.99 22.48
C GLN A 377 19.33 -7.27 23.14
N TRP A 378 19.07 -6.01 22.77
CA TRP A 378 17.97 -5.26 23.35
C TRP A 378 16.63 -5.93 23.00
N LYS A 379 15.74 -5.99 23.99
CA LYS A 379 14.43 -6.62 23.90
C LYS A 379 13.47 -5.88 24.83
N TRP A 380 12.28 -5.58 24.32
CA TRP A 380 11.18 -5.10 25.16
C TRP A 380 10.28 -6.26 25.57
N GLU A 381 9.77 -6.20 26.80
CA GLU A 381 8.88 -7.20 27.37
C GLU A 381 7.59 -6.52 27.84
N PRO A 382 6.42 -6.89 27.29
CA PRO A 382 5.15 -6.38 27.77
C PRO A 382 4.84 -6.90 29.17
N GLU A 383 4.05 -6.13 29.90
CA GLU A 383 3.39 -6.59 31.12
C GLU A 383 2.51 -7.82 30.86
N ASP A 384 2.34 -8.68 31.87
CA ASP A 384 1.62 -9.95 31.76
C ASP A 384 0.19 -9.79 31.25
N ARG A 385 -0.50 -8.72 31.68
CA ARG A 385 -1.86 -8.40 31.17
C ARG A 385 -1.91 -8.16 29.67
N HIS A 386 -0.84 -7.61 29.09
CA HIS A 386 -0.74 -7.33 27.65
C HIS A 386 -0.33 -8.58 26.88
N LYS A 387 0.55 -9.41 27.45
CA LYS A 387 0.86 -10.76 26.92
C LYS A 387 -0.36 -11.67 26.89
N ALA A 388 -1.15 -11.68 27.97
CA ALA A 388 -2.40 -12.44 28.03
C ALA A 388 -3.36 -12.02 26.90
N LYS A 389 -3.51 -10.71 26.65
CA LYS A 389 -4.31 -10.18 25.54
C LYS A 389 -3.79 -10.63 24.17
N LEU A 390 -2.48 -10.63 23.95
CA LEU A 390 -1.89 -11.13 22.71
C LEU A 390 -2.27 -12.59 22.47
N TRP A 391 -2.00 -13.47 23.45
CA TRP A 391 -2.28 -14.91 23.32
C TRP A 391 -3.78 -15.22 23.16
N TYR A 392 -4.62 -14.54 23.92
CA TYR A 392 -6.07 -14.62 23.78
C TYR A 392 -6.53 -14.26 22.35
N ARG A 393 -6.04 -13.14 21.80
CA ARG A 393 -6.43 -12.68 20.46
C ARG A 393 -5.87 -13.56 19.35
N GLU A 394 -4.66 -14.10 19.51
CA GLU A 394 -4.10 -15.08 18.57
C GLU A 394 -4.89 -16.39 18.56
N ALA A 395 -5.35 -16.86 19.72
CA ALA A 395 -6.21 -18.04 19.80
C ALA A 395 -7.56 -17.80 19.11
N MET A 396 -8.17 -16.65 19.38
CA MET A 396 -9.43 -16.24 18.75
C MET A 396 -9.28 -16.10 17.23
N CYS A 397 -8.21 -15.45 16.76
CA CYS A 397 -7.88 -15.34 15.34
C CYS A 397 -7.69 -16.73 14.70
N THR A 398 -6.98 -17.63 15.38
CA THR A 398 -6.78 -19.01 14.92
C THR A 398 -8.13 -19.73 14.78
N ARG A 399 -9.02 -19.62 15.76
CA ARG A 399 -10.36 -20.21 15.68
C ARG A 399 -11.19 -19.62 14.55
N LEU A 400 -11.19 -18.30 14.41
CA LEU A 400 -12.01 -17.58 13.42
C LEU A 400 -11.53 -17.77 11.98
N SER A 401 -10.26 -18.14 11.77
CA SER A 401 -9.78 -18.54 10.44
C SER A 401 -10.35 -19.88 9.94
N GLY A 402 -11.03 -20.65 10.80
CA GLY A 402 -11.78 -21.85 10.41
C GLY A 402 -10.94 -23.12 10.18
N SER A 403 -9.61 -23.06 10.28
CA SER A 403 -8.73 -24.23 10.14
C SER A 403 -8.74 -25.09 11.42
N VAL A 404 -9.58 -26.13 11.44
CA VAL A 404 -9.77 -27.04 12.58
C VAL A 404 -8.46 -27.75 12.95
N GLU A 405 -7.55 -27.96 12.00
CA GLU A 405 -6.22 -28.52 12.22
C GLU A 405 -5.40 -27.67 13.21
N ARG A 406 -5.70 -26.37 13.30
CA ARG A 406 -5.05 -25.42 14.21
C ARG A 406 -5.74 -25.33 15.57
N ALA A 407 -6.76 -26.13 15.87
CA ALA A 407 -7.45 -26.09 17.17
C ALA A 407 -6.51 -26.36 18.36
N ALA A 408 -5.58 -27.30 18.23
CA ALA A 408 -4.58 -27.57 19.27
C ALA A 408 -3.60 -26.39 19.48
N LEU A 409 -3.38 -25.55 18.46
CA LEU A 409 -2.63 -24.31 18.63
C LEU A 409 -3.43 -23.28 19.44
N ALA A 410 -4.71 -23.09 19.09
CA ALA A 410 -5.60 -22.17 19.82
C ALA A 410 -5.73 -22.53 21.30
N GLU A 411 -5.87 -23.82 21.64
CA GLU A 411 -5.92 -24.29 23.03
C GLU A 411 -4.64 -23.94 23.81
N ARG A 412 -3.46 -24.23 23.23
CA ARG A 412 -2.16 -23.91 23.86
C ARG A 412 -1.97 -22.40 24.07
N LEU A 413 -2.46 -21.58 23.14
CA LEU A 413 -2.41 -20.12 23.29
C LEU A 413 -3.29 -19.65 24.45
N LEU A 414 -4.49 -20.22 24.61
CA LEU A 414 -5.37 -19.89 25.74
C LEU A 414 -4.83 -20.38 27.07
N GLU A 415 -4.13 -21.51 27.11
CA GLU A 415 -3.43 -21.96 28.32
C GLU A 415 -2.37 -20.96 28.76
N LYS A 416 -1.51 -20.49 27.84
CA LYS A 416 -0.56 -19.41 28.13
C LYS A 416 -1.24 -18.12 28.58
N ALA A 417 -2.39 -17.80 28.01
CA ALA A 417 -3.16 -16.62 28.41
C ALA A 417 -3.70 -16.76 29.85
N LEU A 418 -4.19 -17.95 30.22
CA LEU A 418 -4.68 -18.27 31.56
C LEU A 418 -3.57 -18.39 32.60
N GLU A 419 -2.35 -18.81 32.22
CA GLU A 419 -1.19 -18.76 33.13
C GLU A 419 -0.92 -17.34 33.63
N LEU A 420 -1.13 -16.34 32.76
CA LEU A 420 -0.92 -14.92 33.06
C LEU A 420 -2.17 -14.24 33.66
N ALA A 421 -3.37 -14.76 33.35
CA ALA A 421 -4.66 -14.21 33.78
C ALA A 421 -5.67 -15.33 34.10
N PRO A 422 -5.52 -16.07 35.22
CA PRO A 422 -6.21 -17.35 35.46
C PRO A 422 -7.72 -17.25 35.63
N ASN A 423 -8.24 -16.08 36.01
CA ASN A 423 -9.65 -15.86 36.28
C ASN A 423 -10.32 -14.93 35.26
N ASP A 424 -9.68 -14.70 34.10
CA ASP A 424 -10.27 -13.85 33.07
C ASP A 424 -11.44 -14.58 32.39
N ALA A 425 -12.65 -14.05 32.59
CA ALA A 425 -13.88 -14.64 32.08
C ALA A 425 -13.93 -14.71 30.55
N ALA A 426 -13.31 -13.77 29.84
CA ALA A 426 -13.30 -13.77 28.38
C ALA A 426 -12.39 -14.89 27.85
N ILE A 427 -11.22 -15.10 28.48
CA ILE A 427 -10.30 -16.17 28.10
C ILE A 427 -10.92 -17.55 28.36
N LEU A 428 -11.59 -17.74 29.50
CA LEU A 428 -12.29 -18.98 29.83
C LEU A 428 -13.42 -19.29 28.84
N LYS A 429 -14.26 -18.30 28.52
CA LYS A 429 -15.34 -18.45 27.54
C LYS A 429 -14.81 -18.78 26.14
N GLU A 430 -13.69 -18.18 25.74
CA GLU A 430 -13.08 -18.49 24.45
C GLU A 430 -12.49 -19.91 24.42
N LYS A 431 -11.95 -20.41 25.55
CA LYS A 431 -11.51 -21.80 25.68
C LYS A 431 -12.65 -22.79 25.45
N GLU A 432 -13.81 -22.53 26.05
CA GLU A 432 -15.02 -23.31 25.78
C GLU A 432 -15.42 -23.24 24.30
N SER A 433 -15.31 -22.06 23.69
CA SER A 433 -15.63 -21.83 22.27
C SER A 433 -14.70 -22.61 21.33
N VAL A 434 -13.39 -22.67 21.63
CA VAL A 434 -12.40 -23.46 20.88
C VAL A 434 -12.67 -24.96 21.02
N ILE A 435 -12.97 -25.46 22.22
CA ILE A 435 -13.30 -26.88 22.44
C ILE A 435 -14.55 -27.27 21.65
N ALA A 436 -15.60 -26.45 21.73
CA ALA A 436 -16.84 -26.70 21.00
C ALA A 436 -16.62 -26.64 19.47
N TRP A 437 -15.81 -25.70 18.99
CA TRP A 437 -15.43 -25.60 17.58
C TRP A 437 -14.67 -26.85 17.11
N ARG A 438 -13.67 -27.32 17.87
CA ARG A 438 -12.92 -28.54 17.58
C ARG A 438 -13.84 -29.75 17.47
N LEU A 439 -14.74 -29.95 18.43
CA LEU A 439 -15.67 -31.09 18.44
C LEU A 439 -16.64 -31.07 17.25
N ARG A 440 -17.13 -29.89 16.85
CA ARG A 440 -17.99 -29.76 15.67
C ARG A 440 -17.25 -30.06 14.36
N GLY A 441 -16.00 -29.60 14.24
CA GLY A 441 -15.18 -29.83 13.04
C GLY A 441 -14.95 -31.31 12.73
N TYR A 442 -14.83 -32.16 13.76
CA TYR A 442 -14.71 -33.61 13.60
C TYR A 442 -16.05 -34.34 13.36
N GLY A 443 -17.19 -33.68 13.65
CA GLY A 443 -18.53 -34.29 13.57
C GLY A 443 -19.18 -34.25 12.18
N TYR A 444 -18.71 -33.41 11.26
CA TYR A 444 -19.25 -33.28 9.90
C TYR A 444 -18.42 -34.00 8.81
N GLY A 445 -17.44 -34.81 9.22
CA GLY A 445 -16.55 -35.57 8.34
C GLY A 445 -16.83 -37.07 8.27
N TYR A 446 -18.04 -37.54 8.65
CA TYR A 446 -18.45 -38.94 8.59
C TYR A 446 -19.61 -39.17 7.63
#